data_AF-A0A084DLZ8-F1
#
_entry.id   AF-A0A084DLZ8-F1
#
_cell.length_a   1.000
_cell.length_b   1.000
_cell.length_c   1.000
_cell.angle_alpha   90.00
_cell.angle_beta   90.00
_cell.angle_gamma   90.00
#
_symmetry.space_group_name_H-M   'P 1'
#
loop_
_entity.id
_entity.type
_entity.pdbx_description
1 polymer ?
#
loop_
_entity_poly.entity_id
_entity_poly.type
_entity_poly.pdbx_seq_one_letter_code
_entity_poly.pdbx_strand_id
1 'polypeptide(L)'
;MHYHPDDIARLFLGVPTLRLNRPAPAERFLADAVDTGAELAHVLRDYPALRYQPLDFHYLCQQSLSVLDDAVLAALTCEPEHGWRGAHWAALLIALSGDARHLPRLDEVRRHRGVAWTAGLAEAAVRPDAPSSASRCCRLIVDLRRQLAALPRVAVRLRSRPPADRVAAQAAAVRAAYRRGDVAAALALARG
;
A
#
# COMPACT_ATOMS: atom_id res chain seq x y z
N MET A 1 11.49 2.17 12.22
CA MET A 1 11.43 2.42 10.76
C MET A 1 12.20 1.35 10.02
N HIS A 2 11.52 0.42 9.35
CA HIS A 2 12.17 -0.71 8.66
C HIS A 2 12.52 -0.42 7.19
N TYR A 3 11.68 0.33 6.48
CA TYR A 3 11.80 0.55 5.04
C TYR A 3 12.03 2.03 4.68
N HIS A 4 12.59 2.27 3.49
CA HIS A 4 12.80 3.61 2.94
C HIS A 4 11.44 4.26 2.60
N PRO A 5 11.20 5.51 3.01
CA PRO A 5 9.89 6.18 2.82
C PRO A 5 9.41 6.22 1.36
N ASP A 6 10.29 6.52 0.41
CA ASP A 6 9.93 6.53 -1.01
C ASP A 6 9.42 5.17 -1.53
N ASP A 7 9.96 4.08 -1.01
CA ASP A 7 9.59 2.74 -1.46
C ASP A 7 8.18 2.40 -0.94
N ILE A 8 7.85 2.83 0.30
CA ILE A 8 6.52 2.71 0.87
C ILE A 8 5.53 3.64 0.15
N ALA A 9 5.91 4.88 -0.13
CA ALA A 9 5.07 5.84 -0.85
C ALA A 9 4.64 5.31 -2.22
N ARG A 10 5.56 4.67 -2.96
CA ARG A 10 5.25 4.06 -4.27
C ARG A 10 4.12 3.02 -4.22
N LEU A 11 3.94 2.34 -3.08
CA LEU A 11 2.87 1.34 -2.92
C LEU A 11 1.46 1.97 -2.91
N PHE A 12 1.34 3.28 -2.61
CA PHE A 12 0.03 3.92 -2.48
C PHE A 12 -0.15 5.23 -3.27
N LEU A 13 0.89 5.73 -3.95
CA LEU A 13 0.80 6.96 -4.75
C LEU A 13 -0.25 6.88 -5.87
N GLY A 14 -0.45 5.69 -6.46
CA GLY A 14 -1.46 5.45 -7.50
C GLY A 14 -2.86 5.12 -6.97
N VAL A 15 -3.05 5.03 -5.65
CA VAL A 15 -4.33 4.61 -5.07
C VAL A 15 -5.33 5.76 -5.19
N PRO A 16 -6.54 5.52 -5.73
CA PRO A 16 -7.59 6.54 -5.81
C PRO A 16 -8.28 6.70 -4.44
N THR A 17 -7.50 7.12 -3.44
CA THR A 17 -7.92 7.22 -2.03
C THR A 17 -9.20 8.02 -1.85
N LEU A 18 -9.42 9.08 -2.62
CA LEU A 18 -10.65 9.89 -2.58
C LEU A 18 -11.88 9.17 -3.17
N ARG A 19 -11.69 8.22 -4.10
CA ARG A 19 -12.79 7.37 -4.57
C ARG A 19 -13.07 6.25 -3.57
N LEU A 20 -12.05 5.82 -2.83
CA LEU A 20 -12.08 4.67 -1.94
C LEU A 20 -12.25 5.01 -0.45
N ASN A 21 -12.50 6.26 -0.06
CA ASN A 21 -12.63 6.67 1.35
C ASN A 21 -14.08 6.85 1.84
N ARG A 22 -15.07 6.67 0.96
CA ARG A 22 -16.50 6.79 1.28
C ARG A 22 -17.33 5.70 0.58
N PRO A 23 -18.46 5.27 1.16
CA PRO A 23 -19.23 4.13 0.66
C PRO A 23 -19.62 4.22 -0.82
N ALA A 24 -20.40 5.24 -1.22
CA ALA A 24 -20.94 5.33 -2.57
C ALA A 24 -19.87 5.40 -3.69
N PRO A 25 -18.85 6.28 -3.62
CA PRO A 25 -17.81 6.30 -4.66
C PRO A 25 -16.93 5.05 -4.64
N ALA A 26 -16.72 4.43 -3.47
CA ALA A 26 -15.92 3.23 -3.35
C ALA A 26 -16.65 2.04 -3.97
N GLU A 27 -17.95 1.92 -3.73
CA GLU A 27 -18.78 0.87 -4.33
C GLU A 27 -18.70 0.93 -5.85
N ARG A 28 -18.89 2.11 -6.44
CA ARG A 28 -18.79 2.29 -7.89
C ARG A 28 -17.41 1.93 -8.41
N PHE A 29 -16.36 2.46 -7.79
CA PHE A 29 -14.98 2.18 -8.22
C PHE A 29 -14.63 0.69 -8.11
N LEU A 30 -15.01 0.04 -7.01
CA LEU A 30 -14.75 -1.39 -6.80
C LEU A 30 -15.56 -2.25 -7.76
N ALA A 31 -16.81 -1.87 -8.07
CA ALA A 31 -17.60 -2.55 -9.10
C ALA A 31 -16.91 -2.44 -10.46
N ASP A 32 -16.55 -1.22 -10.89
CA ASP A 32 -15.83 -1.00 -12.15
C ASP A 32 -14.53 -1.84 -12.22
N ALA A 33 -13.77 -1.88 -11.11
CA ALA A 33 -12.54 -2.67 -11.02
C ALA A 33 -12.79 -4.18 -11.10
N VAL A 34 -13.81 -4.70 -10.40
CA VAL A 34 -14.18 -6.12 -10.45
C VAL A 34 -14.63 -6.49 -11.87
N ASP A 35 -15.48 -5.67 -12.50
CA ASP A 35 -15.97 -5.90 -13.86
C ASP A 35 -14.81 -5.89 -14.87
N THR A 36 -13.91 -4.90 -14.77
CA THR A 36 -12.71 -4.79 -15.62
C THR A 36 -11.80 -6.02 -15.45
N GLY A 37 -11.60 -6.48 -14.21
CA GLY A 37 -10.79 -7.66 -13.93
C GLY A 37 -11.41 -8.95 -14.47
N ALA A 38 -12.73 -9.05 -14.50
CA ALA A 38 -13.43 -10.18 -15.09
C ALA A 38 -13.35 -10.18 -16.62
N GLU A 39 -13.61 -9.02 -17.25
CA GLU A 39 -13.52 -8.84 -18.71
C GLU A 39 -12.10 -9.10 -19.23
N LEU A 40 -11.10 -8.58 -18.54
CA LEU A 40 -9.69 -8.67 -18.92
C LEU A 40 -8.94 -9.76 -18.16
N ALA A 41 -9.65 -10.78 -17.65
CA ALA A 41 -9.05 -11.90 -16.91
C ALA A 41 -7.96 -12.61 -17.73
N HIS A 42 -8.12 -12.66 -19.05
CA HIS A 42 -7.12 -13.23 -19.97
C HIS A 42 -5.80 -12.44 -19.95
N VAL A 43 -5.86 -11.10 -19.91
CA VAL A 43 -4.69 -10.21 -19.79
C VAL A 43 -4.08 -10.28 -18.39
N LEU A 44 -4.91 -10.36 -17.35
CA LEU A 44 -4.46 -10.48 -15.96
C LEU A 44 -3.57 -11.71 -15.74
N ARG A 45 -3.84 -12.83 -16.41
CA ARG A 45 -3.01 -14.05 -16.30
C ARG A 45 -1.58 -13.88 -16.80
N ASP A 46 -1.36 -12.94 -17.73
CA ASP A 46 -0.03 -12.68 -18.30
C ASP A 46 0.78 -11.68 -17.45
N TYR A 47 0.22 -11.19 -16.34
CA TYR A 47 0.95 -10.40 -15.36
C TYR A 47 2.01 -11.27 -14.65
N PRO A 48 3.27 -10.82 -14.50
CA PRO A 48 3.77 -9.46 -14.71
C PRO A 48 4.41 -9.17 -16.08
N ALA A 49 4.42 -10.12 -17.01
CA ALA A 49 5.07 -9.95 -18.31
C ALA A 49 4.33 -8.95 -19.21
N LEU A 50 3.00 -8.90 -19.11
CA LEU A 50 2.15 -7.94 -19.80
C LEU A 50 1.48 -7.01 -18.78
N ARG A 51 1.49 -5.71 -19.09
CA ARG A 51 0.74 -4.70 -18.34
C ARG A 51 -0.19 -3.95 -19.27
N TYR A 52 -1.43 -3.77 -18.83
CA TYR A 52 -2.44 -3.01 -19.54
C TYR A 52 -3.12 -2.01 -18.59
N GLN A 53 -3.18 -0.75 -19.01
CA GLN A 53 -3.57 0.38 -18.16
C GLN A 53 -4.90 0.19 -17.40
N PRO A 54 -5.98 -0.37 -17.99
CA PRO A 54 -7.22 -0.61 -17.26
C PRO A 54 -7.08 -1.50 -16.00
N LEU A 55 -6.02 -2.30 -15.92
CA LEU A 55 -5.71 -3.20 -14.81
C LEU A 55 -4.68 -2.64 -13.82
N ASP A 56 -4.28 -1.36 -13.95
CA ASP A 56 -3.26 -0.76 -13.09
C ASP A 56 -3.62 -0.85 -11.59
N PHE A 57 -4.91 -0.80 -11.25
CA PHE A 57 -5.35 -0.99 -9.86
C PHE A 57 -5.10 -2.42 -9.36
N HIS A 58 -5.36 -3.45 -10.17
CA HIS A 58 -5.03 -4.85 -9.82
C HIS A 58 -3.53 -5.04 -9.64
N TYR A 59 -2.72 -4.46 -10.52
CA TYR A 59 -1.26 -4.56 -10.41
C TYR A 59 -0.75 -3.88 -9.15
N LEU A 60 -1.30 -2.71 -8.80
CA LEU A 60 -0.94 -1.98 -7.58
C LEU A 60 -1.32 -2.77 -6.31
N CYS A 61 -2.53 -3.33 -6.28
CA CYS A 61 -2.97 -4.23 -5.22
C CYS A 61 -2.03 -5.44 -5.10
N GLN A 62 -1.72 -6.11 -6.22
CA GLN A 62 -0.88 -7.31 -6.21
C GLN A 62 0.57 -7.02 -5.78
N GLN A 63 1.14 -5.90 -6.22
CA GLN A 63 2.46 -5.45 -5.79
C GLN A 63 2.50 -5.23 -4.29
N SER A 64 1.52 -4.51 -3.75
CA SER A 64 1.42 -4.22 -2.31
C SER A 64 1.18 -5.48 -1.49
N LEU A 65 0.32 -6.39 -1.95
CA LEU A 65 0.06 -7.67 -1.28
C LEU A 65 1.28 -8.62 -1.32
N SER A 66 2.12 -8.54 -2.36
CA SER A 66 3.31 -9.39 -2.48
C SER A 66 4.36 -9.11 -1.41
N VAL A 67 4.40 -7.88 -0.89
CA VAL A 67 5.30 -7.45 0.20
C VAL A 67 4.55 -7.18 1.51
N LEU A 68 3.27 -7.55 1.60
CA LEU A 68 2.48 -7.30 2.79
C LEU A 68 3.01 -8.13 3.97
N ASP A 69 3.63 -7.42 4.91
CA ASP A 69 4.03 -7.92 6.21
C ASP A 69 3.67 -6.88 7.30
N ASP A 70 3.92 -7.25 8.54
CA ASP A 70 3.67 -6.38 9.69
C ASP A 70 4.53 -5.11 9.69
N ALA A 71 5.73 -5.15 9.09
CA ALA A 71 6.63 -4.00 9.01
C ALA A 71 6.16 -2.99 7.95
N VAL A 72 5.59 -3.44 6.83
CA VAL A 72 4.94 -2.61 5.82
C VAL A 72 3.67 -1.99 6.38
N LEU A 73 2.84 -2.76 7.09
CA LEU A 73 1.65 -2.20 7.74
C LEU A 73 2.03 -1.14 8.77
N ALA A 74 3.00 -1.40 9.63
CA ALA A 74 3.49 -0.42 10.59
C ALA A 74 4.08 0.83 9.91
N ALA A 75 4.81 0.66 8.80
CA ALA A 75 5.32 1.80 8.03
C ALA A 75 4.17 2.66 7.48
N LEU A 76 3.13 2.03 6.92
CA LEU A 76 1.97 2.75 6.37
C LEU A 76 1.13 3.49 7.43
N THR A 77 1.06 2.98 8.66
CA THR A 77 0.17 3.49 9.72
C THR A 77 0.84 4.40 10.74
N CYS A 78 2.11 4.15 11.06
CA CYS A 78 2.79 4.83 12.16
C CYS A 78 3.68 5.98 11.71
N GLU A 79 4.07 6.02 10.43
CA GLU A 79 5.00 7.04 9.93
C GLU A 79 4.26 8.34 9.55
N PRO A 80 4.61 9.49 10.17
CA PRO A 80 3.91 10.76 9.96
C PRO A 80 3.88 11.22 8.49
N GLU A 81 4.90 10.84 7.72
CA GLU A 81 5.09 11.21 6.31
C GLU A 81 4.05 10.58 5.36
N HIS A 82 3.41 9.48 5.76
CA HIS A 82 2.38 8.82 4.95
C HIS A 82 0.96 9.22 5.38
N GLY A 83 0.81 9.65 6.63
CA GLY A 83 -0.42 10.22 7.19
C GLY A 83 -1.66 9.35 6.93
N TRP A 84 -2.81 10.01 6.73
CA TRP A 84 -4.08 9.30 6.55
C TRP A 84 -4.15 8.47 5.27
N ARG A 85 -3.35 8.79 4.23
CA ARG A 85 -3.34 8.04 2.97
C ARG A 85 -2.68 6.67 3.14
N GLY A 86 -1.56 6.62 3.87
CA GLY A 86 -0.92 5.36 4.23
C GLY A 86 -1.84 4.48 5.07
N ALA A 87 -2.46 5.06 6.12
CA ALA A 87 -3.42 4.36 6.96
C ALA A 87 -4.65 3.86 6.17
N HIS A 88 -5.16 4.65 5.23
CA HIS A 88 -6.24 4.25 4.32
C HIS A 88 -5.85 3.08 3.44
N TRP A 89 -4.65 3.11 2.86
CA TRP A 89 -4.15 1.99 2.08
C TRP A 89 -3.91 0.74 2.92
N ALA A 90 -3.37 0.87 4.13
CA ALA A 90 -3.21 -0.24 5.06
C ALA A 90 -4.54 -0.94 5.36
N ALA A 91 -5.61 -0.20 5.65
CA ALA A 91 -6.92 -0.80 5.84
C ALA A 91 -7.41 -1.55 4.59
N LEU A 92 -7.23 -0.99 3.39
CA LEU A 92 -7.58 -1.68 2.15
C LEU A 92 -6.74 -2.93 1.91
N LEU A 93 -5.45 -2.92 2.21
CA LEU A 93 -4.60 -4.11 2.09
C LEU A 93 -4.99 -5.20 3.08
N ILE A 94 -5.36 -4.84 4.31
CA ILE A 94 -5.92 -5.78 5.29
C ILE A 94 -7.22 -6.39 4.73
N ALA A 95 -8.11 -5.53 4.22
CA ALA A 95 -9.34 -5.95 3.57
C ALA A 95 -9.09 -6.87 2.37
N LEU A 96 -8.11 -6.59 1.53
CA LEU A 96 -7.81 -7.39 0.33
C LEU A 96 -7.08 -8.68 0.68
N SER A 97 -6.20 -8.69 1.67
CA SER A 97 -5.50 -9.90 2.11
C SER A 97 -6.45 -10.96 2.65
N GLY A 98 -7.53 -10.54 3.34
CA GLY A 98 -8.43 -11.46 4.02
C GLY A 98 -7.83 -12.16 5.24
N ASP A 99 -6.64 -11.74 5.68
CA ASP A 99 -5.93 -12.41 6.77
C ASP A 99 -6.25 -11.74 8.12
N ALA A 100 -6.93 -12.48 8.98
CA ALA A 100 -7.33 -12.03 10.32
C ALA A 100 -6.17 -11.64 11.22
N ARG A 101 -4.95 -12.14 10.95
CA ARG A 101 -3.76 -11.77 11.73
C ARG A 101 -3.45 -10.27 11.70
N HIS A 102 -3.89 -9.56 10.65
CA HIS A 102 -3.62 -8.14 10.50
C HIS A 102 -4.68 -7.23 11.14
N LEU A 103 -5.80 -7.78 11.65
CA LEU A 103 -6.85 -6.99 12.30
C LEU A 103 -6.35 -6.10 13.45
N PRO A 104 -5.41 -6.51 14.32
CA PRO A 104 -4.86 -5.64 15.36
C PRO A 104 -4.22 -4.35 14.82
N ARG A 105 -3.74 -4.33 13.56
CA ARG A 105 -3.17 -3.14 12.93
C ARG A 105 -4.22 -2.08 12.59
N LEU A 106 -5.52 -2.43 12.59
CA LEU A 106 -6.59 -1.47 12.36
C LEU A 106 -6.71 -0.45 13.49
N ASP A 107 -6.24 -0.76 14.69
CA ASP A 107 -6.26 0.21 15.81
C ASP A 107 -5.31 1.38 15.56
N GLU A 108 -4.16 1.13 14.91
CA GLU A 108 -3.25 2.17 14.45
C GLU A 108 -3.88 3.00 13.33
N VAL A 109 -4.57 2.35 12.38
CA VAL A 109 -5.30 3.03 11.29
C VAL A 109 -6.37 3.98 11.82
N ARG A 110 -7.13 3.55 12.83
CA ARG A 110 -8.26 4.31 13.41
C ARG A 110 -7.84 5.61 14.08
N ARG A 111 -6.55 5.83 14.34
CA ARG A 111 -6.01 7.14 14.78
C ARG A 111 -6.31 8.25 13.76
N HIS A 112 -6.48 7.90 12.48
CA HIS A 112 -6.86 8.82 11.43
C HIS A 112 -8.39 8.85 11.25
N ARG A 113 -9.04 9.93 11.69
CA ARG A 113 -10.51 10.11 11.61
C ARG A 113 -11.08 9.87 10.21
N GLY A 114 -10.35 10.24 9.16
CA GLY A 114 -10.77 10.05 7.76
C GLY A 114 -10.79 8.61 7.26
N VAL A 115 -10.35 7.64 8.08
CA VAL A 115 -10.19 6.22 7.68
C VAL A 115 -11.16 5.30 8.43
N ALA A 116 -11.98 5.85 9.35
CA ALA A 116 -12.88 5.05 10.18
C ALA A 116 -13.80 4.12 9.37
N TRP A 117 -14.40 4.62 8.28
CA TRP A 117 -15.23 3.81 7.40
C TRP A 117 -14.45 2.68 6.71
N THR A 118 -13.27 2.98 6.17
CA THR A 118 -12.42 1.97 5.49
C THR A 118 -11.89 0.92 6.47
N ALA A 119 -11.56 1.30 7.70
CA ALA A 119 -11.19 0.36 8.75
C ALA A 119 -12.36 -0.58 9.11
N GLY A 120 -13.59 -0.05 9.19
CA GLY A 120 -14.80 -0.87 9.39
C GLY A 120 -15.07 -1.82 8.21
N LEU A 121 -14.86 -1.36 6.97
CA LEU A 121 -14.94 -2.20 5.78
C LEU A 121 -13.90 -3.33 5.82
N ALA A 122 -12.66 -3.01 6.20
CA ALA A 122 -11.58 -3.99 6.31
C ALA A 122 -11.91 -5.08 7.33
N GLU A 123 -12.38 -4.68 8.52
CA GLU A 123 -12.81 -5.63 9.55
C GLU A 123 -13.94 -6.52 9.03
N ALA A 124 -14.95 -5.95 8.37
CA ALA A 124 -16.06 -6.72 7.80
C ALA A 124 -15.60 -7.69 6.69
N ALA A 125 -14.65 -7.28 5.84
CA ALA A 125 -14.17 -8.08 4.71
C ALA A 125 -13.29 -9.28 5.09
N VAL A 126 -12.70 -9.24 6.29
CA VAL A 126 -11.84 -10.32 6.80
C VAL A 126 -12.65 -11.42 7.51
N ARG A 127 -13.89 -11.13 7.92
CA ARG A 127 -14.74 -12.11 8.60
C ARG A 127 -15.15 -13.25 7.63
N PRO A 128 -15.36 -14.49 8.14
CA PRO A 128 -15.74 -15.62 7.30
C PRO A 128 -17.04 -15.43 6.51
N ASP A 129 -17.98 -14.63 7.04
CA ASP A 129 -19.28 -14.31 6.43
C ASP A 129 -19.22 -13.14 5.44
N ALA A 130 -18.03 -12.57 5.17
CA ALA A 130 -17.84 -11.48 4.22
C ALA A 130 -18.49 -11.71 2.84
N PRO A 131 -18.46 -12.92 2.23
CA PRO A 131 -19.13 -13.17 0.94
C PRO A 131 -20.65 -12.93 0.98
N SER A 132 -21.27 -13.12 2.15
CA SER A 132 -22.71 -12.90 2.40
C SER A 132 -23.01 -11.56 3.09
N SER A 133 -22.01 -10.70 3.26
CA SER A 133 -22.18 -9.41 3.94
C SER A 133 -23.27 -8.57 3.28
N ALA A 134 -24.09 -7.87 4.06
CA ALA A 134 -25.06 -6.90 3.53
C ALA A 134 -24.38 -5.75 2.78
N SER A 135 -23.15 -5.40 3.17
CA SER A 135 -22.35 -4.36 2.52
C SER A 135 -21.90 -4.80 1.14
N ARG A 136 -22.35 -4.10 0.09
CA ARG A 136 -21.92 -4.37 -1.29
C ARG A 136 -20.42 -4.13 -1.48
N CYS A 137 -19.85 -3.10 -0.86
CA CYS A 137 -18.40 -2.88 -0.84
C CYS A 137 -17.64 -4.08 -0.29
N CYS A 138 -18.16 -4.73 0.77
CA CYS A 138 -17.52 -5.90 1.37
C CYS A 138 -17.47 -7.07 0.37
N ARG A 139 -18.60 -7.36 -0.29
CA ARG A 139 -18.68 -8.40 -1.32
C ARG A 139 -17.74 -8.10 -2.51
N LEU A 140 -17.69 -6.86 -2.97
CA LEU A 140 -16.78 -6.44 -4.05
C LEU A 140 -15.30 -6.58 -3.67
N ILE A 141 -14.93 -6.30 -2.42
CA ILE A 141 -13.56 -6.56 -1.92
C ILE A 141 -13.24 -8.06 -1.94
N VAL A 142 -14.21 -8.92 -1.57
CA VAL A 142 -14.04 -10.38 -1.64
C VAL A 142 -13.87 -10.85 -3.08
N ASP A 143 -14.64 -10.32 -4.03
CA ASP A 143 -14.51 -10.67 -5.44
C ASP A 143 -13.18 -10.20 -6.03
N LEU A 144 -12.77 -8.96 -5.72
CA LEU A 144 -11.45 -8.46 -6.11
C LEU A 144 -10.32 -9.30 -5.50
N ARG A 145 -10.44 -9.71 -4.23
CA ARG A 145 -9.48 -10.63 -3.59
C ARG A 145 -9.35 -11.93 -4.37
N ARG A 146 -10.45 -12.52 -4.82
CA ARG A 146 -10.43 -13.75 -5.63
C ARG A 146 -9.69 -13.54 -6.96
N GLN A 147 -9.90 -12.40 -7.63
CA GLN A 147 -9.18 -12.06 -8.85
C GLN A 147 -7.66 -11.92 -8.59
N LEU A 148 -7.28 -11.27 -7.49
CA LEU A 148 -5.87 -11.09 -7.11
C LEU A 148 -5.19 -12.39 -6.68
N ALA A 149 -5.91 -13.30 -6.02
CA ALA A 149 -5.38 -14.60 -5.57
C ALA A 149 -4.93 -15.51 -6.73
N ALA A 150 -5.46 -15.30 -7.93
CA ALA A 150 -5.04 -16.01 -9.14
C ALA A 150 -3.72 -15.49 -9.74
N LEU A 151 -3.26 -14.31 -9.31
CA LEU A 151 -2.05 -13.68 -9.84
C LEU A 151 -0.79 -14.18 -9.13
N PRO A 152 0.34 -14.31 -9.84
CA PRO A 152 1.61 -14.64 -9.20
C PRO A 152 2.04 -13.52 -8.26
N ARG A 153 2.73 -13.87 -7.16
CA ARG A 153 3.43 -12.87 -6.35
C ARG A 153 4.54 -12.24 -7.18
N VAL A 154 4.71 -10.93 -7.03
CA VAL A 154 5.73 -10.16 -7.75
C VAL A 154 6.84 -9.71 -6.83
N ALA A 155 8.06 -9.73 -7.34
CA ALA A 155 9.22 -9.22 -6.62
C ALA A 155 9.14 -7.69 -6.55
N VAL A 156 8.85 -7.15 -5.37
CA VAL A 156 8.93 -5.72 -5.08
C VAL A 156 10.05 -5.50 -4.08
N ARG A 157 11.06 -4.73 -4.46
CA ARG A 157 12.23 -4.47 -3.63
C ARG A 157 11.96 -3.25 -2.74
N LEU A 158 11.83 -3.46 -1.44
CA LEU A 158 11.79 -2.40 -0.45
C LEU A 158 13.18 -2.26 0.19
N ARG A 159 13.82 -1.10 0.05
CA ARG A 159 15.12 -0.84 0.68
C ARG A 159 14.94 -0.67 2.17
N SER A 160 15.82 -1.26 2.96
CA SER A 160 15.87 -0.99 4.40
C SER A 160 16.32 0.44 4.65
N ARG A 161 15.72 1.09 5.66
CA ARG A 161 16.16 2.43 6.07
C ARG A 161 17.51 2.34 6.80
N PRO A 162 18.50 3.17 6.46
CA PRO A 162 19.75 3.24 7.22
C PRO A 162 19.46 3.73 8.66
N PRO A 163 20.23 3.26 9.66
CA PRO A 163 20.02 3.64 11.04
C PRO A 163 20.30 5.13 11.26
N ALA A 164 19.64 5.72 12.28
CA ALA A 164 19.59 7.18 12.45
C ALA A 164 20.97 7.82 12.70
N ASP A 165 21.85 7.11 13.40
CA ASP A 165 23.25 7.47 13.62
C ASP A 165 24.02 7.58 12.31
N ARG A 166 23.83 6.63 11.38
CA ARG A 166 24.46 6.64 10.06
C ARG A 166 23.96 7.80 9.22
N VAL A 167 22.65 8.08 9.24
CA VAL A 167 22.06 9.24 8.56
C VAL A 167 22.63 10.55 9.13
N ALA A 168 22.72 10.66 10.46
CA ALA A 168 23.27 11.83 11.13
C ALA A 168 24.76 12.04 10.82
N ALA A 169 25.55 10.96 10.84
CA ALA A 169 26.97 10.97 10.51
C ALA A 169 27.21 11.39 9.05
N GLN A 170 26.41 10.86 8.12
CA GLN A 170 26.46 11.23 6.71
C GLN A 170 26.10 12.71 6.51
N ALA A 171 25.02 13.20 7.14
CA ALA A 171 24.65 14.61 7.08
C ALA A 171 25.72 15.53 7.71
N ALA A 172 26.40 15.08 8.78
CA ALA A 172 27.54 15.80 9.35
C ALA A 172 28.74 15.84 8.41
N ALA A 173 29.07 14.71 7.75
CA ALA A 173 30.15 14.61 6.77
C ALA A 173 29.91 15.50 5.54
N VAL A 174 28.69 15.51 4.99
CA VAL A 174 28.29 16.39 3.89
C VAL A 174 28.43 17.86 4.29
N ARG A 175 27.91 18.25 5.46
CA ARG A 175 28.06 19.63 5.99
C ARG A 175 29.52 20.01 6.20
N ALA A 176 30.35 19.09 6.67
CA ALA A 176 31.78 19.33 6.84
C ALA A 176 32.50 19.52 5.49
N ALA A 177 32.14 18.75 4.46
CA ALA A 177 32.68 18.92 3.10
C ALA A 177 32.30 20.28 2.51
N TYR A 178 31.03 20.69 2.62
CA TYR A 178 30.59 22.03 2.21
C TYR A 178 31.34 23.14 2.94
N ARG A 179 31.53 23.02 4.27
CA ARG A 179 32.28 24.02 5.07
C ARG A 179 33.76 24.15 4.65
N ARG A 180 34.35 23.09 4.09
CA ARG A 180 35.72 23.11 3.55
C ARG A 180 35.79 23.57 2.10
N GLY A 181 34.66 23.91 1.47
CA GLY A 181 34.61 24.31 0.06
C GLY A 181 34.66 23.15 -0.95
N ASP A 182 34.63 21.90 -0.50
CA ASP A 182 34.72 20.73 -1.37
C ASP A 182 33.33 20.24 -1.79
N VAL A 183 32.78 20.92 -2.81
CA VAL A 183 31.46 20.64 -3.36
C VAL A 183 31.41 19.25 -4.03
N ALA A 184 32.51 18.81 -4.67
CA ALA A 184 32.58 17.52 -5.33
C ALA A 184 32.47 16.37 -4.30
N ALA A 185 33.22 16.46 -3.20
CA ALA A 185 33.11 15.49 -2.11
C ALA A 185 31.74 15.54 -1.41
N ALA A 186 31.17 16.73 -1.22
CA ALA A 186 29.83 16.87 -0.64
C ALA A 186 28.75 16.18 -1.50
N LEU A 187 28.81 16.33 -2.82
CA LEU A 187 27.89 15.67 -3.76
C LEU A 187 28.11 14.16 -3.83
N ALA A 188 29.37 13.70 -3.79
CA ALA A 188 29.68 12.28 -3.74
C ALA A 188 29.11 11.62 -2.46
N LEU A 189 29.29 12.28 -1.32
CA LEU A 189 28.76 11.82 -0.02
C LEU A 189 27.23 11.89 0.07
N ALA A 190 26.58 12.80 -0.65
CA ALA A 190 25.12 12.90 -0.69
C ALA A 190 24.45 11.86 -1.61
N ARG A 191 25.21 11.23 -2.52
CA ARG A 191 24.71 10.23 -3.49
C ARG A 191 24.89 8.78 -3.03
N GLY A 192 25.79 8.52 -2.07
CA GLY A 192 26.02 7.21 -1.46
C GLY A 192 25.05 6.91 -0.32
#